data_AF-A0A257H608-F1
#
_entry.id   AF-A0A257H608-F1
#
_cell.length_a   1.000
_cell.length_b   1.000
_cell.length_c   1.000
_cell.angle_alpha   90.00
_cell.angle_beta   90.00
_cell.angle_gamma   90.00
#
_symmetry.space_group_name_H-M   'P 1'
#
loop_
_entity.id
_entity.type
_entity.pdbx_description
1 polymer ?
#
loop_
_entity_poly.entity_id
_entity_poly.type
_entity_poly.pdbx_seq_one_letter_code
_entity_poly.pdbx_strand_id
1 'polypeptide(L)'
;MTPAQIQNLLVLCLIVGYASMEFISRRYKTTVNATGNDTKLELFMFLSLLAITQPLAILVTSKLGAWLAPDYKDALAHLPAWAMVAILLVGDDMTQYWWHRLSHSPLLWPLHRA
;
A
#
# COMPACT_ATOMS: atom_id res chain seq x y z
N MET A 1 -3.65 5.17 -26.23
CA MET A 1 -3.43 4.46 -24.95
C MET A 1 -4.71 4.56 -24.14
N THR A 2 -5.15 3.48 -23.49
CA THR A 2 -6.30 3.49 -22.59
C THR A 2 -5.96 4.21 -21.28
N PRO A 3 -6.94 4.69 -20.49
CA PRO A 3 -6.67 5.28 -19.17
C PRO A 3 -5.83 4.37 -18.26
N ALA A 4 -6.12 3.06 -18.26
CA ALA A 4 -5.35 2.07 -17.51
C ALA A 4 -3.89 1.95 -17.99
N GLN A 5 -3.66 2.01 -19.31
CA GLN A 5 -2.29 2.01 -19.86
C GLN A 5 -1.52 3.26 -19.46
N ILE A 6 -2.18 4.43 -19.44
CA ILE A 6 -1.58 5.69 -18.98
C ILE A 6 -1.24 5.60 -17.49
N GLN A 7 -2.18 5.14 -16.65
CA GLN A 7 -1.94 4.95 -15.22
C GLN A 7 -0.75 4.01 -14.97
N ASN A 8 -0.72 2.84 -15.63
CA ASN A 8 0.37 1.88 -15.45
C ASN A 8 1.71 2.44 -15.92
N LEU A 9 1.73 3.22 -17.01
CA LEU A 9 2.93 3.91 -17.47
C LEU A 9 3.43 4.93 -16.43
N LEU A 10 2.53 5.74 -15.87
CA LEU A 10 2.89 6.73 -14.84
C LEU A 10 3.44 6.06 -13.58
N VAL A 11 2.82 4.97 -13.11
CA VAL A 11 3.30 4.18 -11.98
C VAL A 11 4.69 3.61 -12.26
N LEU A 12 4.91 3.04 -13.45
CA LEU A 12 6.22 2.51 -13.84
C LEU A 12 7.28 3.61 -13.90
N CYS A 13 6.96 4.78 -14.47
CA CYS A 13 7.85 5.93 -14.51
C CYS A 13 8.24 6.40 -13.10
N LEU A 14 7.31 6.42 -12.15
CA LEU A 14 7.61 6.74 -10.74
C LEU A 14 8.57 5.73 -10.13
N ILE A 15 8.29 4.43 -10.26
CA ILE A 15 9.13 3.36 -9.70
C ILE A 15 10.55 3.42 -10.29
N VAL A 16 10.66 3.47 -11.62
CA VAL A 16 11.95 3.54 -12.32
C VAL A 16 12.67 4.84 -11.98
N GLY A 17 11.95 5.95 -11.87
CA GLY A 17 12.51 7.26 -11.51
C GLY A 17 13.18 7.25 -10.13
N TYR A 18 12.48 6.76 -9.10
CA TYR A 18 13.05 6.65 -7.75
C TYR A 18 14.20 5.63 -7.69
N ALA A 19 14.05 4.46 -8.32
CA ALA A 19 15.11 3.46 -8.38
C ALA A 19 16.38 4.00 -9.07
N SER A 20 16.21 4.73 -10.17
CA SER A 20 17.31 5.37 -10.89
C SER A 20 17.97 6.46 -10.06
N MET A 21 17.18 7.29 -9.35
CA MET A 21 17.70 8.33 -8.46
C MET A 21 18.57 7.73 -7.35
N GLU A 22 18.11 6.65 -6.71
CA GLU A 22 18.88 5.95 -5.68
C GLU A 22 20.17 5.35 -6.25
N PHE A 23 20.09 4.67 -7.39
CA PHE A 23 21.24 4.05 -8.04
C PHE A 23 22.29 5.08 -8.49
N ILE A 24 21.86 6.16 -9.13
CA ILE A 24 22.73 7.23 -9.64
C ILE A 24 23.37 8.01 -8.49
N SER A 25 22.60 8.35 -7.45
CA SER A 25 23.12 9.09 -6.30
C SER A 25 24.05 8.26 -5.43
N ARG A 26 23.99 6.92 -5.52
CA ARG A 26 24.76 5.95 -4.73
C ARG A 26 24.61 6.12 -3.22
N ARG A 27 23.56 6.81 -2.75
CA ARG A 27 23.33 7.09 -1.33
C ARG A 27 23.26 5.81 -0.50
N TYR A 28 22.65 4.77 -1.04
CA TYR A 28 22.58 3.45 -0.41
C TYR A 28 23.94 2.92 0.06
N LYS A 29 25.06 3.28 -0.61
CA LYS A 29 26.40 2.81 -0.20
C LYS A 29 26.86 3.36 1.15
N THR A 30 26.35 4.52 1.55
CA THR A 30 26.73 5.18 2.80
C THR A 30 25.62 5.14 3.84
N THR A 31 24.36 4.99 3.43
CA THR A 31 23.21 5.01 4.33
C THR A 31 22.65 3.63 4.66
N VAL A 32 22.91 2.60 3.85
CA VAL A 32 22.35 1.26 4.05
C VAL A 32 23.44 0.28 4.45
N ASN A 33 23.31 -0.32 5.63
CA ASN A 33 24.16 -1.39 6.13
C ASN A 33 23.33 -2.65 6.34
N ALA A 34 22.87 -3.26 5.25
CA ALA A 34 22.02 -4.45 5.29
C ALA A 34 22.85 -5.74 5.31
N THR A 35 22.46 -6.68 6.16
CA THR A 35 22.98 -8.05 6.15
C THR A 35 22.23 -8.90 5.12
N GLY A 36 22.76 -10.09 4.81
CA GLY A 36 22.07 -11.05 3.95
C GLY A 36 20.71 -11.51 4.52
N ASN A 37 20.52 -11.45 5.83
CA ASN A 37 19.23 -11.76 6.47
C ASN A 37 18.23 -10.63 6.25
N ASP A 38 18.66 -9.36 6.37
CA ASP A 38 17.81 -8.20 6.13
C ASP A 38 17.29 -8.20 4.69
N THR A 39 18.18 -8.46 3.73
CA THR A 39 17.79 -8.56 2.31
C THR A 39 16.75 -9.66 2.05
N LYS A 40 16.90 -10.83 2.68
CA LYS A 40 15.93 -11.91 2.55
C LYS A 40 14.59 -11.52 3.17
N LEU A 41 14.61 -10.94 4.37
CA LEU A 41 13.40 -10.50 5.07
C LEU A 41 12.64 -9.48 4.23
N GLU A 42 13.32 -8.45 3.73
CA GLU A 42 12.74 -7.43 2.85
C GLU A 42 12.14 -8.03 1.57
N LEU A 43 12.85 -8.95 0.92
CA LEU A 43 12.33 -9.64 -0.26
C LEU A 43 11.04 -10.42 0.05
N PHE A 44 11.02 -11.18 1.15
CA PHE A 44 9.83 -11.94 1.53
C PHE A 44 8.67 -11.04 1.98
N MET A 45 8.94 -9.93 2.68
CA MET A 45 7.91 -8.94 3.02
C MET A 45 7.33 -8.28 1.76
N PHE A 46 8.18 -7.92 0.81
CA PHE A 46 7.77 -7.36 -0.48
C PHE A 46 6.90 -8.34 -1.28
N LEU A 47 7.33 -9.60 -1.38
CA LEU A 47 6.56 -10.65 -2.06
C LEU A 47 5.25 -10.95 -1.35
N SER A 48 5.25 -11.02 -0.02
CA SER A 48 4.04 -11.19 0.79
C SER A 48 3.03 -10.07 0.50
N LEU A 49 3.49 -8.81 0.50
CA LEU A 49 2.63 -7.66 0.22
C LEU A 49 2.02 -7.72 -1.18
N LEU A 50 2.85 -7.90 -2.22
CA LEU A 50 2.42 -7.82 -3.62
C LEU A 50 1.68 -9.06 -4.10
N ALA A 51 2.14 -10.26 -3.75
CA ALA A 51 1.59 -11.50 -4.26
C ALA A 51 0.44 -12.04 -3.41
N ILE A 52 0.39 -11.67 -2.11
CA ILE A 52 -0.57 -12.24 -1.17
C ILE A 52 -1.50 -11.15 -0.63
N THR A 53 -0.97 -10.17 0.10
CA THR A 53 -1.80 -9.21 0.85
C THR A 53 -2.66 -8.35 -0.06
N GLN A 54 -2.09 -7.71 -1.09
CA GLN A 54 -2.85 -6.83 -1.99
C GLN A 54 -3.92 -7.59 -2.80
N PRO A 55 -3.61 -8.72 -3.49
CA PRO A 55 -4.62 -9.45 -4.23
C PRO A 55 -5.73 -10.00 -3.33
N LEU A 56 -5.36 -10.53 -2.15
CA LEU A 56 -6.33 -11.04 -1.19
C LEU A 56 -7.24 -9.92 -0.68
N ALA A 57 -6.68 -8.76 -0.34
CA ALA A 57 -7.46 -7.61 0.11
C ALA A 57 -8.49 -7.18 -0.95
N ILE A 58 -8.08 -7.06 -2.22
CA ILE A 58 -8.98 -6.69 -3.32
C ILE A 58 -10.07 -7.75 -3.52
N LEU A 59 -9.69 -9.03 -3.54
CA LEU A 59 -10.63 -10.13 -3.77
C LEU A 59 -11.65 -10.24 -2.63
N VAL A 60 -11.19 -10.21 -1.38
CA VAL A 60 -12.04 -10.35 -0.19
C VAL A 60 -12.96 -9.15 -0.07
N THR A 61 -12.46 -7.92 -0.19
CA THR A 61 -13.30 -6.72 -0.11
C THR A 61 -14.33 -6.66 -1.22
N SER A 62 -13.98 -7.06 -2.45
CA SER A 62 -14.93 -7.16 -3.57
C SER A 62 -16.04 -8.18 -3.31
N LYS A 63 -15.68 -9.39 -2.84
CA LYS A 63 -16.65 -10.46 -2.54
C LYS A 63 -17.55 -10.12 -1.35
N LEU A 64 -16.97 -9.62 -0.27
CA LEU A 64 -17.72 -9.22 0.92
C LEU A 64 -18.61 -8.01 0.64
N GLY A 65 -18.13 -7.02 -0.12
CA GLY A 65 -18.93 -5.87 -0.51
C GLY A 65 -20.15 -6.26 -1.34
N ALA A 66 -19.95 -7.14 -2.34
CA ALA A 66 -21.05 -7.65 -3.16
C ALA A 66 -22.07 -8.49 -2.37
N TRP A 67 -21.65 -9.16 -1.30
CA TRP A 67 -22.53 -9.99 -0.48
C TRP A 67 -23.24 -9.22 0.64
N LEU A 68 -22.50 -8.42 1.41
CA LEU A 68 -22.99 -7.75 2.62
C LEU A 68 -23.55 -6.35 2.36
N ALA A 69 -23.05 -5.66 1.34
CA ALA A 69 -23.34 -4.24 1.11
C ALA A 69 -23.46 -3.91 -0.40
N PRO A 70 -24.25 -4.67 -1.19
CA PRO A 70 -24.31 -4.49 -2.65
C PRO A 70 -24.79 -3.10 -3.06
N ASP A 71 -25.66 -2.47 -2.29
CA ASP A 71 -26.23 -1.15 -2.58
C ASP A 71 -25.20 -0.01 -2.51
N TYR A 72 -24.04 -0.24 -1.87
CA TYR A 72 -22.94 0.74 -1.78
C TYR A 72 -21.99 0.67 -2.97
N LYS A 73 -22.19 -0.26 -3.91
CA LYS A 73 -21.39 -0.34 -5.12
C LYS A 73 -21.47 0.99 -5.87
N ASP A 74 -20.31 1.57 -6.17
CA ASP A 74 -20.15 2.83 -6.90
C ASP A 74 -20.78 4.06 -6.21
N ALA A 75 -21.17 3.96 -4.93
CA ALA A 75 -21.83 5.04 -4.19
C ALA A 75 -21.01 6.34 -4.13
N LEU A 76 -19.68 6.25 -4.21
CA LEU A 76 -18.77 7.40 -4.19
C LEU A 76 -18.21 7.76 -5.59
N ALA A 77 -18.58 7.02 -6.64
CA ALA A 77 -17.98 7.18 -7.97
C ALA A 77 -18.24 8.54 -8.63
N HIS A 78 -19.27 9.25 -8.19
CA HIS A 78 -19.65 10.56 -8.68
C HIS A 78 -18.90 11.72 -8.00
N LEU A 79 -18.11 11.44 -6.96
CA LEU A 79 -17.35 12.47 -6.26
C LEU A 79 -16.26 13.06 -7.18
N PRO A 80 -15.97 14.37 -7.05
CA PRO A 80 -14.81 14.92 -7.73
C PRO A 80 -13.52 14.33 -7.17
N ALA A 81 -12.47 14.25 -8.00
CA ALA A 81 -11.21 13.60 -7.64
C ALA A 81 -10.59 14.14 -6.33
N TRP A 82 -10.70 15.44 -6.06
CA TRP A 82 -10.17 16.02 -4.83
C TRP A 82 -10.89 15.52 -3.57
N ALA A 83 -12.20 15.21 -3.65
CA ALA A 83 -12.96 14.68 -2.53
C ALA A 83 -12.60 13.21 -2.28
N MET A 84 -12.39 12.42 -3.34
CA MET A 84 -11.86 11.07 -3.22
C MET A 84 -10.47 11.06 -2.58
N VAL A 85 -9.60 12.01 -2.95
CA VAL A 85 -8.27 12.17 -2.32
C VAL A 85 -8.40 12.57 -0.84
N ALA A 86 -9.30 13.49 -0.49
CA ALA A 86 -9.50 13.86 0.91
C ALA A 86 -10.02 12.67 1.76
N ILE A 87 -10.94 11.88 1.21
CA ILE A 87 -11.41 10.63 1.84
C ILE A 87 -10.25 9.64 2.00
N LEU A 88 -9.41 9.49 0.97
CA LEU A 88 -8.22 8.63 1.05
C LEU A 88 -7.30 9.10 2.18
N LEU A 89 -6.95 10.38 2.23
CA LEU A 89 -6.05 10.92 3.26
C LEU A 89 -6.60 10.71 4.67
N VAL A 90 -7.87 11.05 4.89
CA VAL A 90 -8.47 10.89 6.24
C VAL A 90 -8.68 9.42 6.58
N GLY A 91 -9.23 8.63 5.66
CA GLY A 91 -9.55 7.22 5.90
C GLY A 91 -8.30 6.37 6.09
N ASP A 92 -7.31 6.53 5.22
CA ASP A 92 -6.03 5.81 5.31
C ASP A 92 -5.26 6.22 6.56
N ASP A 93 -5.07 7.53 6.81
CA ASP A 93 -4.33 8.01 7.99
C ASP A 93 -5.00 7.56 9.29
N MET A 94 -6.33 7.66 9.39
CA MET A 94 -7.03 7.29 10.62
C MET A 94 -7.03 5.79 10.84
N THR A 95 -7.19 4.97 9.79
CA THR A 95 -7.10 3.50 9.94
C THR A 95 -5.69 3.07 10.34
N GLN A 96 -4.64 3.66 9.75
CA GLN A 96 -3.26 3.41 10.16
C GLN A 96 -3.00 3.86 11.60
N TYR A 97 -3.43 5.08 11.96
CA TYR A 97 -3.27 5.62 13.32
C TYR A 97 -3.98 4.76 14.37
N TRP A 98 -5.23 4.36 14.12
CA TRP A 98 -5.97 3.51 15.03
C TRP A 98 -5.37 2.12 15.13
N TRP A 99 -4.94 1.52 14.01
CA TRP A 99 -4.25 0.24 14.03
C TRP A 99 -2.99 0.32 14.89
N HIS A 100 -2.13 1.32 14.65
CA HIS A 100 -0.92 1.56 15.41
C HIS A 100 -1.21 1.69 16.92
N ARG A 101 -2.26 2.44 17.28
CA ARG A 101 -2.67 2.59 18.68
C ARG A 101 -3.24 1.31 19.28
N LEU A 102 -4.03 0.55 18.55
CA LEU A 102 -4.60 -0.73 18.99
C LEU A 102 -3.51 -1.79 19.17
N SER A 103 -2.49 -1.79 18.32
CA SER A 103 -1.32 -2.67 18.46
C SER A 103 -0.50 -2.38 19.72
N HIS A 104 -0.67 -1.22 20.37
CA HIS A 104 -0.11 -0.97 21.72
C HIS A 104 -0.91 -1.64 22.86
N SER A 105 -1.83 -2.56 22.54
CA SER A 105 -2.49 -3.40 23.54
C SER A 105 -1.76 -4.75 23.68
N PRO A 106 -1.79 -5.41 24.87
CA PRO A 106 -1.09 -6.68 25.08
C PRO A 106 -1.44 -7.78 24.07
N LEU A 107 -2.70 -7.83 23.63
CA LEU A 107 -3.17 -8.83 22.66
C LEU A 107 -2.61 -8.61 21.26
N LEU A 108 -2.54 -7.34 20.83
CA LEU A 108 -2.17 -6.98 19.46
C LEU A 108 -0.72 -6.53 19.31
N TRP A 109 0.04 -6.47 20.42
CA TRP A 109 1.46 -6.16 20.43
C TRP A 109 2.30 -7.00 19.46
N PRO A 110 2.06 -8.31 19.28
CA PRO A 110 2.80 -9.08 18.28
C PRO A 110 2.62 -8.59 16.83
N LEU A 111 1.57 -7.81 16.57
CA LEU A 111 1.28 -7.19 15.28
C LEU A 111 1.71 -5.72 15.21
N HIS A 112 2.26 -5.18 16.31
CA HIS A 112 2.79 -3.83 16.34
C HIS A 112 4.01 -3.74 15.43
N ARG A 113 3.93 -2.83 14.45
CA ARG A 113 5.06 -2.41 13.65
C ARG A 113 5.47 -1.02 14.13
N ALA A 114 6.64 -0.95 14.75
CA ALA A 114 7.28 0.30 15.18
C ALA A 114 7.86 1.08 13.99
#